data_AF-A0A7S1MUZ9-F1
#
_entry.id   AF-A0A7S1MUZ9-F1
#
_cell.length_a   1.000
_cell.length_b   1.000
_cell.length_c   1.000
_cell.angle_alpha   90.00
_cell.angle_beta   90.00
_cell.angle_gamma   90.00
#
_symmetry.space_group_name_H-M   'P 1'
#
loop_
_entity.id
_entity.type
_entity.pdbx_description
1 polymer ?
#
loop_
_entity_poly.entity_id
_entity_poly.type
_entity_poly.pdbx_seq_one_letter_code
_entity_poly.pdbx_strand_id
1 'polypeptide(L)'
;DGEYEDRGGFWAPVELWHRDADHWQTLYQKGMRVLVEGRTVKDEWEDADDNERTTFKIEARRIGILPYRLQAVTLSARTLEPEAAVPPPKETKGTKAPKETKAKG
;
A
#
# COMPACT_ATOMS: atom_id res chain seq x y z
N ASP A 1 23.66 10.30 32.99
CA ASP A 1 22.70 9.18 32.99
C ASP A 1 21.45 9.58 32.24
N GLY A 2 21.39 9.26 30.95
CA GLY A 2 20.32 9.69 30.05
C GLY A 2 19.08 8.81 30.22
N GLU A 3 18.39 8.96 31.34
CA GLU A 3 17.10 8.30 31.55
C GLU A 3 16.05 8.85 30.57
N TYR A 4 15.33 7.94 29.92
CA TYR A 4 14.19 8.27 29.09
C TYR A 4 12.98 8.51 29.99
N GLU A 5 12.45 9.73 29.96
CA GLU A 5 11.22 10.09 30.66
C GLU A 5 10.08 10.14 29.65
N ASP A 6 9.02 9.35 29.89
CA ASP A 6 7.78 9.46 29.14
C ASP A 6 7.08 10.76 29.53
N ARG A 7 7.13 11.75 28.64
CA ARG A 7 6.53 13.07 28.86
C ARG A 7 5.03 13.12 28.55
N GLY A 8 4.42 11.97 28.32
CA GLY A 8 3.04 11.83 27.92
C GLY A 8 2.86 11.95 26.40
N GLY A 9 1.89 11.19 25.89
CA GLY A 9 1.42 11.27 24.51
C GLY A 9 0.11 12.00 24.39
N PHE A 10 -0.40 12.07 23.16
CA PHE A 10 -1.76 12.54 22.86
C PHE A 10 -2.57 11.40 22.25
N TRP A 11 -3.89 11.51 22.37
CA TRP A 11 -4.83 10.65 21.66
C TRP A 11 -5.30 11.38 20.41
N ALA A 12 -5.24 10.69 19.27
CA ALA A 12 -5.68 11.23 17.99
C ALA A 12 -6.64 10.22 17.33
N PRO A 13 -7.81 10.65 16.85
CA PRO A 13 -8.60 9.87 15.92
C PRO A 13 -7.79 9.64 14.64
N VAL A 14 -7.80 8.39 14.15
CA VAL A 14 -7.13 8.00 12.91
C VAL A 14 -8.13 7.29 12.03
N GLU A 15 -8.30 7.78 10.80
CA GLU A 15 -9.15 7.17 9.79
C GLU A 15 -8.28 6.63 8.65
N LEU A 16 -8.49 5.38 8.26
CA LEU A 16 -7.84 4.77 7.10
C LEU A 16 -8.90 4.29 6.12
N TRP A 17 -8.93 4.92 4.95
CA TRP A 17 -9.78 4.50 3.84
C TRP A 17 -8.97 3.63 2.89
N HIS A 18 -9.28 2.34 2.87
CA HIS A 18 -8.63 1.38 1.98
C HIS A 18 -9.61 0.28 1.57
N ARG A 19 -9.49 -0.22 0.33
CA ARG A 19 -10.36 -1.29 -0.19
C ARG A 19 -10.31 -2.58 0.64
N ASP A 20 -9.17 -2.81 1.32
CA ASP A 20 -8.89 -4.01 2.12
C ASP A 20 -9.03 -3.72 3.63
N ALA A 21 -9.63 -2.59 4.03
CA ALA A 21 -9.73 -2.17 5.43
C ALA A 21 -10.43 -3.22 6.32
N ASP A 22 -11.49 -3.85 5.83
CA ASP A 22 -12.22 -4.90 6.55
C ASP A 22 -11.32 -6.10 6.89
N HIS A 23 -10.47 -6.51 5.94
CA HIS A 23 -9.50 -7.58 6.18
C HIS A 23 -8.41 -7.12 7.16
N TRP A 24 -7.90 -5.90 7.01
CA TRP A 24 -6.83 -5.40 7.86
C TRP A 24 -7.25 -5.17 9.31
N GLN A 25 -8.54 -4.90 9.57
CA GLN A 25 -9.05 -4.75 10.93
C GLN A 25 -8.69 -5.92 11.83
N THR A 26 -8.67 -7.16 11.31
CA THR A 26 -8.34 -8.36 12.10
C THR A 26 -6.87 -8.46 12.47
N LEU A 27 -5.99 -7.68 11.84
CA LEU A 27 -4.55 -7.67 12.11
C LEU A 27 -4.17 -6.76 13.30
N TYR A 28 -5.03 -5.79 13.63
CA TYR A 28 -4.77 -4.85 14.71
C TYR A 28 -5.46 -5.28 16.01
N GLN A 29 -4.76 -5.10 17.13
CA GLN A 29 -5.25 -5.37 18.47
C GLN A 29 -5.00 -4.15 19.36
N LYS A 30 -5.85 -3.96 20.39
CA LYS A 30 -5.67 -2.87 21.35
C LYS A 30 -4.27 -2.94 21.99
N GLY A 31 -3.57 -1.81 22.00
CA GLY A 31 -2.23 -1.67 22.58
C GLY A 31 -1.08 -2.10 21.65
N MET A 32 -1.36 -2.49 20.41
CA MET A 32 -0.31 -2.64 19.39
C MET A 32 0.32 -1.29 19.08
N ARG A 33 1.63 -1.30 18.86
CA ARG A 33 2.34 -0.11 18.36
C ARG A 33 2.18 -0.03 16.86
N VAL A 34 1.88 1.16 16.38
CA VAL A 34 1.73 1.45 14.95
C VAL A 34 2.50 2.70 14.59
N LEU A 35 2.93 2.77 13.33
CA LEU A 35 3.38 3.99 12.67
C LEU A 35 2.24 4.47 11.77
N VAL A 36 1.78 5.69 11.95
CA VAL A 36 0.73 6.28 11.11
C VAL A 36 1.36 7.36 10.24
N GLU A 37 1.24 7.22 8.92
CA GLU A 37 1.61 8.24 7.94
C GLU A 37 0.33 8.83 7.34
N GLY A 38 0.14 10.13 7.44
CA GLY A 38 -1.12 10.76 7.04
C GLY A 38 -1.08 12.29 6.99
N ARG A 39 -2.27 12.89 7.01
CA ARG A 39 -2.45 14.34 7.16
C ARG A 39 -3.36 14.61 8.34
N THR A 40 -3.05 15.66 9.09
CA THR A 40 -3.97 16.20 10.08
C THR A 40 -5.06 16.99 9.38
N VAL A 41 -6.31 16.71 9.69
CA VAL A 41 -7.50 17.37 9.15
C VAL A 41 -8.32 17.93 10.31
N LYS A 42 -8.78 19.17 10.16
CA LYS A 42 -9.75 19.78 11.05
C LYS A 42 -11.14 19.42 10.53
N ASP A 43 -11.94 18.79 11.37
CA ASP A 43 -13.31 18.39 11.10
C ASP A 43 -14.25 19.26 11.95
N GLU A 44 -15.23 19.91 11.31
CA GLU A 44 -16.22 20.78 11.95
C GLU A 44 -17.58 20.10 11.82
N TRP A 45 -18.27 19.89 12.95
CA TRP A 45 -19.53 19.13 13.00
C TRP A 45 -20.41 19.62 14.16
N GLU A 46 -21.71 19.36 14.09
CA GLU A 46 -22.68 19.69 15.15
C GLU A 46 -22.97 18.44 16.01
N ASP A 47 -22.97 18.61 17.33
CA ASP A 47 -23.39 17.54 18.24
C ASP A 47 -24.92 17.39 18.32
N ALA A 48 -25.39 16.42 19.12
CA ALA A 48 -26.82 16.12 19.23
C ALA A 48 -27.65 17.27 19.86
N ASP A 49 -26.98 18.27 20.45
CA ASP A 49 -27.59 19.44 21.07
C ASP A 49 -27.35 20.71 20.21
N ASP A 50 -27.07 20.54 18.91
CA ASP A 50 -26.81 21.59 17.91
C ASP A 50 -25.61 22.51 18.24
N ASN A 51 -24.65 22.05 19.04
CA ASN A 51 -23.44 22.84 19.31
C ASN A 51 -22.36 22.56 18.26
N GLU A 52 -21.76 23.63 17.74
CA GLU A 52 -20.59 23.53 16.87
C GLU A 52 -19.41 22.90 17.63
N ARG A 53 -18.83 21.84 17.04
CA ARG A 53 -17.64 21.14 17.52
C ARG A 53 -16.55 21.16 16.48
N THR A 54 -15.31 21.10 16.96
CA THR A 54 -14.13 20.91 16.12
C THR A 54 -13.36 19.70 16.65
N THR A 55 -12.93 18.83 15.74
CA THR A 55 -12.04 17.71 16.06
C THR A 55 -10.88 17.69 15.07
N PHE A 56 -9.67 17.50 15.58
CA PHE A 56 -8.51 17.21 14.73
C PHE A 56 -8.36 15.70 14.62
N LYS A 57 -8.34 15.19 13.39
CA LYS A 57 -8.12 13.78 13.08
C LYS A 57 -6.94 13.60 12.14
N ILE A 58 -6.42 12.38 12.08
CA ILE A 58 -5.42 11.99 11.08
C ILE A 58 -6.11 11.17 10.01
N GLU A 59 -6.14 11.69 8.79
CA GLU A 59 -6.44 10.88 7.61
C GLU A 59 -5.17 10.11 7.22
N ALA A 60 -5.13 8.83 7.58
CA ALA A 60 -4.00 7.96 7.32
C ALA A 60 -3.97 7.56 5.84
N ARG A 61 -2.78 7.66 5.25
CA ARG A 61 -2.46 7.06 3.95
C ARG A 61 -1.90 5.66 4.12
N ARG A 62 -1.14 5.43 5.20
CA ARG A 62 -0.52 4.14 5.52
C ARG A 62 -0.45 3.96 7.02
N ILE A 63 -0.62 2.72 7.46
CA ILE A 63 -0.39 2.31 8.85
C ILE A 63 0.56 1.12 8.85
N GLY A 64 1.73 1.28 9.45
CA GLY A 64 2.69 0.21 9.68
C GLY A 64 2.51 -0.42 11.06
N ILE A 65 2.56 -1.74 11.14
CA ILE A 65 2.64 -2.46 12.43
C ILE A 65 4.09 -2.40 12.92
N LEU A 66 4.30 -1.92 14.15
CA LEU A 66 5.61 -1.92 14.79
C LEU A 66 5.79 -3.18 15.64
N PRO A 67 7.00 -3.76 15.72
CA PRO A 67 7.22 -5.13 16.24
C PRO A 67 7.08 -5.29 17.77
N TYR A 68 6.41 -4.36 18.47
CA TYR A 68 6.20 -4.49 19.90
C TYR A 68 5.13 -5.54 20.21
N ARG A 69 5.51 -6.55 21.01
CA ARG A 69 4.68 -7.70 21.39
C ARG A 69 4.22 -8.55 20.20
N LEU A 70 4.91 -8.46 19.08
CA LEU A 70 4.70 -9.31 17.92
C LEU A 70 5.47 -10.62 18.11
N GLN A 71 4.78 -11.77 18.13
CA GLN A 71 5.42 -13.08 18.31
C GLN A 71 5.81 -13.74 16.97
N ALA A 72 4.93 -13.68 15.97
CA ALA A 72 5.14 -14.27 14.64
C ALA A 72 4.31 -13.51 13.59
N VAL A 73 4.70 -13.62 12.32
CA VAL A 73 3.95 -13.10 11.17
C VAL A 73 3.69 -14.24 10.20
N THR A 74 2.43 -14.44 9.83
CA THR A 74 2.03 -15.36 8.77
C THR A 74 1.54 -14.54 7.59
N LEU A 75 2.17 -14.73 6.43
CA LEU A 75 1.81 -14.04 5.20
C LEU A 75 0.98 -14.97 4.33
N SER A 76 -0.11 -14.45 3.77
CA SER A 76 -0.83 -15.13 2.69
C SER A 76 0.09 -15.33 1.48
N ALA A 77 -0.23 -16.31 0.64
CA ALA A 77 0.50 -16.52 -0.61
C ALA A 77 0.48 -15.23 -1.45
N ARG A 78 1.65 -14.83 -1.97
CA ARG A 78 1.72 -13.73 -2.93
C ARG A 78 1.03 -14.17 -4.20
N THR A 79 -0.02 -13.47 -4.61
CA THR A 79 -0.56 -13.59 -5.98
C THR A 79 0.54 -13.10 -6.92
N LEU A 80 1.23 -14.03 -7.58
CA LEU A 80 2.06 -13.71 -8.73
C LEU A 80 1.08 -13.46 -9.87
N GLU A 81 0.88 -12.20 -10.25
CA GLU A 81 0.29 -11.94 -11.57
C GLU A 81 1.20 -12.63 -12.60
N PRO A 82 0.67 -13.48 -13.48
CA PRO A 82 1.49 -14.14 -14.48
C PRO A 82 2.14 -13.05 -15.33
N GLU A 83 3.47 -13.02 -15.30
CA GLU A 83 4.27 -12.21 -16.20
C GLU A 83 3.74 -12.44 -17.61
N ALA A 84 3.21 -11.38 -18.22
CA ALA A 84 2.59 -11.45 -19.54
C ALA A 84 3.59 -12.16 -20.46
N ALA A 85 3.22 -13.36 -20.90
CA ALA A 85 4.07 -14.22 -21.71
C ALA A 85 4.65 -13.39 -22.85
N VAL A 86 5.97 -13.18 -22.81
CA VAL A 86 6.71 -12.56 -23.91
C VAL A 86 6.39 -13.40 -25.15
N PRO A 87 5.72 -12.85 -26.18
CA PRO A 87 5.40 -13.63 -27.36
C PRO A 87 6.70 -14.12 -27.98
N PRO A 88 6.79 -15.39 -28.43
CA PRO A 88 8.01 -15.91 -29.01
C PRO A 88 8.42 -15.08 -30.25
N PRO A 89 9.73 -14.90 -30.50
CA PRO A 89 10.21 -14.18 -31.67
C PRO A 89 9.63 -14.83 -32.94
N LYS A 90 8.97 -14.02 -33.78
CA LYS A 90 8.54 -14.46 -35.12
C LYS A 90 9.78 -14.77 -35.94
N GLU A 91 10.03 -16.04 -36.21
CA GLU A 91 10.98 -16.48 -37.24
C GLU A 91 10.53 -15.91 -38.60
N THR A 92 11.26 -14.92 -39.12
CA THR A 92 11.21 -14.58 -40.53
C THR A 92 11.86 -15.70 -41.31
N LYS A 93 11.03 -16.65 -41.76
CA LYS A 93 11.40 -17.66 -42.75
C LYS A 93 11.86 -16.92 -44.01
N GLY A 94 13.15 -16.95 -44.27
CA GLY A 94 13.71 -16.50 -45.53
C GLY A 94 13.08 -17.25 -46.71
N THR A 95 13.01 -16.56 -47.85
CA THR A 95 13.50 -17.03 -49.16
C THR A 95 12.87 -16.16 -50.24
N LYS A 96 13.70 -15.41 -50.96
CA LYS A 96 13.98 -15.69 -52.38
C LYS A 96 15.20 -14.91 -52.85
N ALA A 97 16.23 -15.67 -53.25
CA ALA A 97 17.41 -15.18 -53.94
C ALA A 97 17.04 -14.58 -55.32
N PRO A 98 17.76 -13.56 -55.81
CA PRO A 98 17.58 -13.06 -57.17
C PRO A 98 18.04 -14.10 -58.20
N LYS A 99 17.23 -14.27 -59.24
CA LYS A 99 17.48 -15.15 -60.38
C LYS A 99 18.51 -14.47 -61.30
N GLU A 100 19.70 -15.05 -61.43
CA GLU A 100 20.67 -14.63 -62.45
C GLU A 100 20.12 -14.90 -63.85
N THR A 101 19.87 -13.85 -64.62
CA THR A 101 19.67 -13.93 -66.07
C THR A 101 21.01 -13.78 -66.78
N LYS A 102 21.43 -14.89 -67.36
CA LYS A 102 22.49 -15.02 -68.36
C LYS A 102 22.08 -14.28 -69.64
N ALA A 103 22.86 -13.28 -70.06
CA ALA A 103 22.85 -12.78 -71.44
C ALA A 103 24.29 -12.73 -71.96
N LYS A 104 24.44 -13.30 -73.15
CA LYS A 104 25.65 -13.54 -73.94
C LYS A 104 25.57 -12.59 -75.14
N GLY A 105 26.64 -11.85 -75.43
CA GLY A 105 26.72 -10.95 -76.59
C GLY A 105 27.64 -9.78 -76.32
#